data_AF-A0A9E1WG82-F1
#
_entry.id   AF-A0A9E1WG82-F1
#
_cell.length_a   1.000
_cell.length_b   1.000
_cell.length_c   1.000
_cell.angle_alpha   90.00
_cell.angle_beta   90.00
_cell.angle_gamma   90.00
#
_symmetry.space_group_name_H-M   'P 1'
#
loop_
_entity.id
_entity.type
_entity.pdbx_description
1 polymer ?
#
loop_
_entity_poly.entity_id
_entity_poly.type
_entity_poly.pdbx_seq_one_letter_code
_entity_poly.pdbx_strand_id
1 'polypeptide(L)'
;MGEGIRIKSKITGFTLVELLVVLAIVGILCGLMFKGYFYVLDKQAHKQAYVELRVLKVSIENYRRSFNGYPICPQNVCTPGECLFLSLAGFHNEKGTLEMPPYPATISTELFGYDLESYDTTQIPDIEHNEGKSLMLWLSQILGKDVAFKDPWGNDYVYEYPLKEGGRGFRLFSMGPDGKTGEDEWIEDDLE
;
A
#
# COMPACT_ATOMS: atom_id res chain seq x y z
N MET A 1 60.66 -46.01 -19.72
CA MET A 1 60.48 -44.82 -20.57
C MET A 1 59.01 -44.73 -20.93
N GLY A 2 58.27 -43.80 -20.31
CA GLY A 2 56.87 -43.53 -20.63
C GLY A 2 56.73 -42.06 -20.97
N GLU A 3 56.54 -41.75 -22.25
CA GLU A 3 56.28 -40.38 -22.70
C GLU A 3 54.81 -40.04 -22.46
N GLY A 4 54.55 -39.07 -21.58
CA GLY A 4 53.22 -38.55 -21.31
C GLY A 4 52.72 -37.70 -22.48
N ILE A 5 51.62 -38.12 -23.10
CA ILE A 5 50.93 -37.36 -24.15
C ILE A 5 50.35 -36.08 -23.52
N ARG A 6 50.96 -34.93 -23.86
CA ARG A 6 50.56 -33.62 -23.36
C ARG A 6 49.48 -33.04 -24.28
N ILE A 7 48.21 -33.24 -23.91
CA ILE A 7 47.08 -32.67 -24.65
C ILE A 7 47.09 -31.15 -24.46
N LYS A 8 47.45 -30.39 -25.50
CA LYS A 8 47.29 -28.94 -25.54
C LYS A 8 45.82 -28.62 -25.81
N SER A 9 45.09 -28.13 -24.80
CA SER A 9 43.78 -27.52 -25.06
C SER A 9 44.00 -26.22 -25.82
N LYS A 10 43.37 -26.09 -26.99
CA LYS A 10 43.28 -24.79 -27.68
C LYS A 10 42.21 -23.99 -26.96
N ILE A 11 42.61 -22.91 -26.29
CA ILE A 11 41.66 -21.91 -25.81
C ILE A 11 41.30 -21.06 -27.03
N THR A 12 40.10 -21.25 -27.58
CA THR A 12 39.50 -20.36 -28.57
C THR A 12 38.88 -19.17 -27.86
N GLY A 13 39.33 -17.95 -28.18
CA GLY A 13 38.76 -16.71 -27.65
C GLY A 13 37.56 -16.24 -28.47
N PHE A 14 36.63 -15.54 -27.82
CA PHE A 14 35.52 -14.85 -28.48
C PHE A 14 36.00 -13.71 -29.37
N THR A 15 35.35 -13.50 -30.51
CA THR A 15 35.63 -12.35 -31.36
C THR A 15 34.88 -11.11 -30.86
N LEU A 16 35.43 -9.92 -31.09
CA LEU A 16 34.78 -8.65 -30.72
C LEU A 16 33.42 -8.50 -31.42
N VAL A 17 33.32 -8.99 -32.67
CA VAL A 17 32.08 -8.98 -33.46
C VAL A 17 31.00 -9.86 -32.82
N GLU A 18 31.36 -11.03 -32.32
CA GLU A 18 30.43 -11.95 -31.68
C GLU A 18 29.85 -11.37 -30.38
N LEU A 19 30.68 -10.73 -29.56
CA LEU A 19 30.22 -10.01 -28.38
C LEU A 19 29.27 -8.86 -28.75
N LEU A 20 29.58 -8.10 -29.81
CA LEU A 20 28.76 -6.98 -30.26
C LEU A 20 27.38 -7.45 -30.73
N VAL A 21 27.32 -8.54 -31.50
CA VAL A 21 26.05 -9.13 -31.94
C VAL A 21 25.22 -9.62 -30.75
N VAL A 22 25.85 -10.27 -29.76
CA VAL A 22 25.15 -10.73 -28.55
C VAL A 22 24.55 -9.56 -27.78
N LEU A 23 25.32 -8.50 -27.54
CA LEU A 23 24.82 -7.32 -26.84
C LEU A 23 23.71 -6.60 -27.62
N ALA A 24 23.80 -6.57 -28.95
CA ALA A 24 22.74 -6.03 -29.79
C ALA A 24 21.43 -6.84 -29.66
N ILE A 25 21.50 -8.17 -29.71
CA ILE A 25 20.33 -9.04 -29.53
C ILE A 25 19.74 -8.91 -28.12
N VAL A 26 20.58 -8.91 -27.08
CA VAL A 26 20.14 -8.71 -25.70
C VAL A 26 19.45 -7.36 -25.53
N GLY A 27 19.99 -6.28 -26.11
CA GLY A 27 19.36 -4.96 -26.08
C GLY A 27 17.96 -4.94 -26.72
N ILE A 28 17.80 -5.60 -27.88
CA ILE A 28 16.50 -5.73 -28.56
C ILE A 28 15.52 -6.52 -27.70
N LEU A 29 15.94 -7.66 -27.14
CA LEU A 29 15.09 -8.50 -26.30
C LEU A 29 14.66 -7.79 -25.01
N CYS A 30 15.59 -7.13 -24.33
CA CYS A 30 15.30 -6.34 -23.12
C CYS A 30 14.27 -5.23 -23.40
N GLY A 31 14.40 -4.52 -24.54
CA GLY A 31 13.47 -3.46 -24.92
C GLY A 31 12.04 -3.95 -25.14
N LEU A 32 11.86 -5.16 -25.71
CA LEU A 32 10.54 -5.78 -25.88
C LEU A 32 9.95 -6.27 -24.56
N MET A 33 10.77 -6.87 -23.70
CA MET A 33 10.33 -7.34 -22.38
C MET A 33 9.85 -6.21 -21.48
N PHE A 34 10.51 -5.05 -21.53
CA PHE A 34 10.17 -3.89 -20.72
C PHE A 34 8.70 -3.47 -20.93
N LYS A 35 8.24 -3.30 -22.18
CA LYS A 35 6.85 -2.89 -22.47
C LYS A 35 5.82 -3.92 -21.97
N GLY A 36 6.08 -5.21 -22.17
CA GLY A 36 5.19 -6.27 -21.70
C GLY A 36 5.10 -6.32 -20.18
N TYR A 37 6.22 -6.10 -19.48
CA TYR A 37 6.29 -6.07 -18.03
C TYR A 37 5.43 -4.95 -17.43
N PHE A 38 5.62 -3.70 -17.88
CA PHE A 38 4.83 -2.57 -17.36
C PHE A 38 3.33 -2.69 -17.66
N TYR A 39 2.95 -3.26 -18.80
CA TYR A 39 1.54 -3.52 -19.12
C TYR A 39 0.89 -4.52 -18.15
N VAL A 40 1.61 -5.59 -17.78
CA VAL A 40 1.10 -6.60 -16.85
C VAL A 40 1.00 -6.03 -15.44
N LEU A 41 2.00 -5.26 -14.99
CA LEU A 41 1.98 -4.60 -13.69
C LEU A 41 0.75 -3.68 -13.55
N ASP A 42 0.48 -2.85 -14.56
CA ASP A 42 -0.67 -1.94 -14.53
C ASP A 42 -2.01 -2.70 -14.44
N LYS A 43 -2.17 -3.79 -15.22
CA LYS A 43 -3.38 -4.63 -15.13
C LYS A 43 -3.52 -5.36 -13.81
N GLN A 44 -2.41 -5.71 -13.16
CA GLN A 44 -2.42 -6.27 -11.82
C GLN A 44 -2.82 -5.23 -10.78
N ALA A 45 -2.26 -4.01 -10.87
CA ALA A 45 -2.58 -2.89 -10.00
C ALA A 45 -4.09 -2.60 -9.98
N HIS A 46 -4.74 -2.46 -11.14
CA HIS A 46 -6.20 -2.24 -11.19
C HIS A 46 -7.02 -3.34 -10.50
N LYS A 47 -6.63 -4.61 -10.70
CA LYS A 47 -7.33 -5.74 -10.06
C LYS A 47 -7.12 -5.76 -8.55
N GLN A 48 -5.91 -5.45 -8.12
CA GLN A 48 -5.56 -5.36 -6.70
C GLN A 48 -6.36 -4.24 -6.04
N ALA A 49 -6.39 -3.05 -6.63
CA ALA A 49 -7.17 -1.91 -6.13
C ALA A 49 -8.65 -2.27 -5.94
N TYR A 50 -9.25 -2.94 -6.91
CA TYR A 50 -10.65 -3.39 -6.82
C TYR A 50 -10.91 -4.36 -5.65
N VAL A 51 -9.96 -5.27 -5.38
CA VAL A 51 -10.06 -6.20 -4.25
C VAL A 51 -9.90 -5.46 -2.92
N GLU A 52 -8.91 -4.58 -2.83
CA GLU A 52 -8.63 -3.75 -1.66
C GLU A 52 -9.82 -2.85 -1.30
N LEU A 53 -10.40 -2.15 -2.27
CA LEU A 53 -11.62 -1.34 -2.10
C LEU A 53 -12.79 -2.17 -1.56
N ARG A 54 -13.01 -3.36 -2.10
CA ARG A 54 -14.06 -4.26 -1.63
C ARG A 54 -13.83 -4.67 -0.18
N VAL A 55 -12.58 -4.99 0.19
CA VAL A 55 -12.22 -5.35 1.56
C VAL A 55 -12.45 -4.17 2.49
N LEU A 56 -11.95 -2.98 2.14
CA LEU A 56 -12.15 -1.75 2.90
C LEU A 56 -13.65 -1.44 3.09
N LYS A 57 -14.45 -1.51 2.03
CA LYS A 57 -15.91 -1.30 2.09
C LYS A 57 -16.60 -2.26 3.05
N VAL A 58 -16.23 -3.54 3.01
CA VAL A 58 -16.77 -4.55 3.94
C VAL A 58 -16.32 -4.28 5.37
N SER A 59 -15.05 -3.94 5.60
CA SER A 59 -14.51 -3.62 6.91
C SER A 59 -15.15 -2.36 7.51
N ILE A 60 -15.40 -1.32 6.71
CA ILE A 60 -16.13 -0.11 7.14
C ILE A 60 -17.57 -0.46 7.55
N GLU A 61 -18.26 -1.30 6.79
CA GLU A 61 -19.60 -1.75 7.15
C GLU A 61 -19.61 -2.66 8.40
N ASN A 62 -18.56 -3.45 8.60
CA ASN A 62 -18.38 -4.24 9.83
C ASN A 62 -18.14 -3.31 11.03
N TYR A 63 -17.27 -2.31 10.88
CA TYR A 63 -17.03 -1.28 11.90
C TYR A 63 -18.34 -0.58 12.28
N ARG A 64 -19.13 -0.16 11.28
CA ARG A 64 -20.46 0.44 11.51
C ARG A 64 -21.39 -0.45 12.29
N ARG A 65 -21.41 -1.76 12.01
CA ARG A 65 -22.25 -2.71 12.76
C ARG A 65 -21.79 -2.86 14.22
N SER A 66 -20.49 -2.77 14.48
CA SER A 66 -19.94 -2.89 15.83
C SER A 66 -20.11 -1.62 16.66
N PHE A 67 -19.95 -0.44 16.06
CA PHE A 67 -19.86 0.84 16.76
C PHE A 67 -20.98 1.84 16.44
N ASN A 68 -21.98 1.41 15.66
CA ASN A 68 -23.16 2.21 15.28
C ASN A 68 -22.84 3.54 14.57
N GLY A 69 -21.69 3.61 13.89
CA GLY A 69 -21.22 4.79 13.16
C GLY A 69 -20.05 4.43 12.24
N TYR A 70 -19.79 5.27 11.23
CA TYR A 70 -18.61 5.11 10.38
C TYR A 70 -17.38 5.75 11.03
N PRO A 71 -16.14 5.33 10.67
CA PRO A 71 -14.92 5.96 11.13
C PRO A 71 -14.95 7.49 10.95
N ILE A 72 -14.66 8.22 12.02
CA ILE A 72 -14.61 9.69 12.05
C ILE A 72 -13.36 10.14 12.80
N CYS A 73 -12.65 11.15 12.30
CA CYS A 73 -11.48 11.70 13.00
C CYS A 73 -11.83 13.03 13.67
N PRO A 74 -11.34 13.29 14.88
CA PRO A 74 -11.23 14.63 15.42
C PRO A 74 -10.41 15.50 14.47
N GLN A 75 -10.89 16.70 14.18
CA GLN A 75 -10.13 17.67 13.40
C GLN A 75 -8.80 17.98 14.11
N ASN A 76 -7.71 18.09 13.34
CA ASN A 76 -6.32 18.40 13.77
C ASN A 76 -5.44 17.24 14.29
N VAL A 77 -5.97 16.01 14.37
CA VAL A 77 -5.18 14.84 14.81
C VAL A 77 -4.74 13.98 13.63
N CYS A 78 -5.67 13.70 12.70
CA CYS A 78 -5.41 12.84 11.55
C CYS A 78 -6.22 13.25 10.32
N THR A 79 -5.75 12.88 9.14
CA THR A 79 -6.51 12.99 7.89
C THR A 79 -7.62 11.93 7.83
N PRO A 80 -8.65 12.08 6.98
CA PRO A 80 -9.66 11.04 6.81
C PRO A 80 -9.10 9.66 6.41
N GLY A 81 -8.04 9.62 5.59
CA GLY A 81 -7.39 8.36 5.19
C GLY A 81 -6.65 7.69 6.35
N GLU A 82 -5.90 8.46 7.13
CA GLU A 82 -5.26 7.96 8.36
C GLU A 82 -6.30 7.49 9.38
N CYS A 83 -7.42 8.22 9.51
CA CYS A 83 -8.52 7.83 10.37
C CYS A 83 -9.08 6.46 9.99
N LEU A 84 -9.28 6.24 8.69
CA LEU A 84 -9.79 4.97 8.21
C LEU A 84 -8.85 3.83 8.62
N PHE A 85 -7.54 4.00 8.43
CA PHE A 85 -6.55 3.03 8.90
C PHE A 85 -6.65 2.78 10.40
N LEU A 86 -6.59 3.83 11.20
CA LEU A 86 -6.55 3.72 12.66
C LEU A 86 -7.82 3.09 13.24
N SER A 87 -8.99 3.44 12.70
CA SER A 87 -10.27 2.85 13.12
C SER A 87 -10.39 1.38 12.72
N LEU A 88 -9.98 1.01 11.50
CA LEU A 88 -10.10 -0.39 11.07
C LEU A 88 -9.03 -1.29 11.69
N ALA A 89 -7.85 -0.75 11.97
CA ALA A 89 -6.74 -1.43 12.64
C ALA A 89 -6.90 -1.53 14.17
N GLY A 90 -7.89 -0.83 14.75
CA GLY A 90 -8.20 -0.91 16.19
C GLY A 90 -7.38 0.04 17.08
N PHE A 91 -6.86 1.13 16.52
CA PHE A 91 -6.19 2.20 17.28
C PHE A 91 -7.12 3.37 17.61
N HIS A 92 -8.29 3.46 16.98
CA HIS A 92 -9.34 4.43 17.33
C HIS A 92 -10.57 3.75 17.94
N ASN A 93 -11.16 4.41 18.93
CA ASN A 93 -12.50 4.10 19.42
C ASN A 93 -13.60 4.72 18.54
N GLU A 94 -14.86 4.60 18.95
CA GLU A 94 -16.03 5.12 18.21
C GLU A 94 -16.06 6.65 18.06
N LYS A 95 -15.26 7.38 18.85
CA LYS A 95 -15.12 8.84 18.76
C LYS A 95 -13.95 9.27 17.89
N GLY A 96 -13.16 8.31 17.38
CA GLY A 96 -11.95 8.59 16.63
C GLY A 96 -10.78 9.04 17.49
N THR A 97 -10.86 8.89 18.82
CA THR A 97 -9.71 9.18 19.69
C THR A 97 -8.82 7.96 19.78
N LEU A 98 -7.51 8.20 19.85
CA LEU A 98 -6.50 7.16 20.00
C LEU A 98 -6.68 6.44 21.34
N GLU A 99 -6.59 5.12 21.30
CA GLU A 99 -6.59 4.27 22.49
C GLU A 99 -5.61 3.11 22.28
N MET A 100 -5.01 2.64 23.37
CA MET A 100 -4.17 1.45 23.32
C MET A 100 -5.05 0.24 22.96
N PRO A 101 -4.61 -0.65 22.04
CA PRO A 101 -5.34 -1.87 21.72
C PRO A 101 -5.72 -2.62 23.00
N PRO A 102 -7.02 -2.88 23.19
CA PRO A 102 -7.59 -4.06 22.55
C PRO A 102 -8.92 -3.79 21.80
N TYR A 103 -9.01 -2.73 20.99
CA TYR A 103 -10.13 -2.67 20.04
C TYR A 103 -9.98 -3.79 19.00
N PRO A 104 -11.04 -4.54 18.72
CA PRO A 104 -10.98 -5.58 17.71
C PRO A 104 -10.78 -4.94 16.33
N ALA A 105 -9.63 -5.20 15.72
CA ALA A 105 -9.40 -4.84 14.33
C ALA A 105 -10.51 -5.45 13.45
N THR A 106 -11.02 -4.65 12.51
CA THR A 106 -12.09 -5.06 11.57
C THR A 106 -11.55 -5.35 10.18
N ILE A 107 -10.24 -5.20 9.99
CA ILE A 107 -9.52 -5.49 8.76
C ILE A 107 -8.25 -6.28 9.06
N SER A 108 -7.87 -7.17 8.14
CA SER A 108 -6.53 -7.73 8.11
C SER A 108 -5.60 -6.73 7.45
N THR A 109 -4.71 -6.11 8.23
CA THR A 109 -3.78 -5.09 7.74
C THR A 109 -2.63 -5.70 6.91
N GLU A 110 -2.40 -7.00 7.03
CA GLU A 110 -1.40 -7.75 6.26
C GLU A 110 -1.67 -7.67 4.75
N LEU A 111 -2.96 -7.65 4.35
CA LEU A 111 -3.36 -7.46 2.96
C LEU A 111 -2.83 -6.15 2.36
N PHE A 112 -2.59 -5.16 3.21
CA PHE A 112 -2.04 -3.85 2.85
C PHE A 112 -0.55 -3.73 3.22
N GLY A 113 0.11 -4.87 3.46
CA GLY A 113 1.52 -4.97 3.81
C GLY A 113 1.86 -4.44 5.20
N TYR A 114 0.93 -4.42 6.14
CA TYR A 114 1.19 -4.06 7.55
C TYR A 114 1.08 -5.30 8.43
N ASP A 115 2.20 -5.70 9.04
CA ASP A 115 2.22 -6.76 10.03
C ASP A 115 2.11 -6.18 11.44
N LEU A 116 0.88 -6.00 11.93
CA LEU A 116 0.64 -5.41 13.25
C LEU A 116 0.77 -6.41 14.39
N GLU A 117 0.81 -7.71 14.10
CA GLU A 117 0.80 -8.78 15.10
C GLU A 117 2.21 -9.10 15.64
N SER A 118 3.26 -8.70 14.93
CA SER A 118 4.65 -8.97 15.31
C SER A 118 5.26 -7.98 16.30
N TYR A 119 4.55 -6.91 16.65
CA TYR A 119 5.12 -5.81 17.44
C TYR A 119 4.89 -5.94 18.95
N ASP A 120 5.96 -5.63 19.70
CA ASP A 120 5.98 -5.64 21.16
C ASP A 120 5.22 -4.44 21.73
N THR A 121 4.02 -4.71 22.26
CA THR A 121 3.13 -3.71 22.87
C THR A 121 3.73 -3.01 24.09
N THR A 122 4.83 -3.51 24.67
CA THR A 122 5.49 -2.87 25.82
C THR A 122 6.27 -1.61 25.45
N GLN A 123 6.48 -1.34 24.17
CA GLN A 123 7.20 -0.16 23.68
C GLN A 123 6.28 0.98 23.23
N ILE A 124 4.97 0.86 23.47
CA ILE A 124 3.99 1.89 23.11
C ILE A 124 4.21 3.14 23.99
N PRO A 125 4.42 4.33 23.41
CA PRO A 125 4.59 5.56 24.17
C PRO A 125 3.27 5.99 24.83
N ASP A 126 3.35 6.81 25.88
CA ASP A 126 2.17 7.43 26.47
C ASP A 126 1.43 8.30 25.43
N ILE A 127 0.15 7.99 25.25
CA ILE A 127 -0.74 8.56 24.23
C ILE A 127 -1.47 9.82 24.71
N GLU A 128 -1.46 10.10 26.02
CA GLU A 128 -2.19 11.23 26.61
C GLU A 128 -1.52 12.59 26.32
N HIS A 129 -0.25 12.58 25.93
CA HIS A 129 0.52 13.79 25.65
C HIS A 129 0.48 14.20 24.16
N ASN A 130 0.42 15.51 23.90
CA ASN A 130 0.52 16.10 22.54
C ASN A 130 -0.57 15.63 21.56
N GLU A 131 -1.81 15.46 22.03
CA GLU A 131 -2.98 15.15 21.19
C GLU A 131 -2.80 13.86 20.37
N GLY A 132 -2.00 12.91 20.85
CA GLY A 132 -1.76 11.63 20.18
C GLY A 132 -0.79 11.68 18.98
N LYS A 133 -0.16 12.83 18.70
CA LYS A 133 0.88 12.95 17.65
C LYS A 133 2.11 12.07 17.93
N SER A 134 2.40 11.80 19.21
CA SER A 134 3.45 10.86 19.63
C SER A 134 3.19 9.43 19.13
N LEU A 135 1.93 8.98 19.21
CA LEU A 135 1.52 7.66 18.74
C LEU A 135 1.57 7.58 17.21
N MET A 136 1.18 8.64 16.50
CA MET A 136 1.31 8.70 15.03
C MET A 136 2.76 8.60 14.58
N LEU A 137 3.66 9.34 15.22
CA LEU A 137 5.09 9.27 14.94
C LEU A 137 5.65 7.88 15.24
N TRP A 138 5.25 7.28 16.36
CA TRP A 138 5.65 5.93 16.74
C TRP A 138 5.14 4.88 15.75
N LEU A 139 3.85 4.91 15.39
CA LEU A 139 3.27 3.98 14.41
C LEU A 139 3.98 4.09 13.06
N SER A 140 4.24 5.31 12.58
CA SER A 140 5.01 5.52 11.35
C SER A 140 6.43 4.93 11.42
N GLN A 141 7.14 5.16 12.53
CA GLN A 141 8.50 4.64 12.73
C GLN A 141 8.52 3.11 12.81
N ILE A 142 7.55 2.50 13.48
CA ILE A 142 7.44 1.06 13.68
C ILE A 142 7.04 0.37 12.38
N LEU A 143 6.05 0.92 11.66
CA LEU A 143 5.56 0.36 10.41
C LEU A 143 6.50 0.63 9.24
N GLY A 144 7.41 1.61 9.37
CA GLY A 144 8.34 2.02 8.31
C GLY A 144 7.66 2.71 7.11
N LYS A 145 6.39 3.12 7.27
CA LYS A 145 5.57 3.79 6.24
C LYS A 145 4.45 4.61 6.89
N ASP A 146 3.81 5.44 6.07
CA ASP A 146 2.66 6.26 6.48
C ASP A 146 1.53 5.40 7.04
N VAL A 147 0.74 5.95 7.97
CA VAL A 147 -0.34 5.24 8.66
C VAL A 147 -1.64 5.38 7.86
N ALA A 148 -1.60 4.99 6.59
CA ALA A 148 -2.72 5.12 5.66
C ALA A 148 -2.80 3.91 4.72
N PHE A 149 -4.00 3.54 4.27
CA PHE A 149 -4.11 2.56 3.20
C PHE A 149 -3.67 3.20 1.88
N LYS A 150 -2.64 2.62 1.26
CA LYS A 150 -2.12 3.05 -0.04
C LYS A 150 -2.68 2.14 -1.12
N ASP A 151 -3.07 2.73 -2.25
CA ASP A 151 -3.44 2.00 -3.45
C ASP A 151 -2.19 1.43 -4.17
N PRO A 152 -2.36 0.58 -5.20
CA PRO A 152 -1.24 -0.06 -5.89
C PRO A 152 -0.28 0.88 -6.61
N TRP A 153 -0.65 2.15 -6.81
CA TRP A 153 0.19 3.20 -7.39
C TRP A 153 0.87 4.06 -6.32
N GLY A 154 0.56 3.82 -5.05
CA GLY A 154 1.17 4.48 -3.89
C GLY A 154 0.42 5.73 -3.41
N ASN A 155 -0.78 5.99 -3.92
CA ASN A 155 -1.62 7.10 -3.44
C ASN A 155 -2.44 6.65 -2.23
N ASP A 156 -2.83 7.59 -1.37
CA ASP A 156 -3.78 7.26 -0.30
C ASP A 156 -5.15 6.92 -0.89
N TYR A 157 -5.79 5.87 -0.36
CA TYR A 157 -7.22 5.68 -0.57
C TYR A 157 -7.98 6.88 0.00
N VAL A 158 -8.85 7.46 -0.81
CA VAL A 158 -9.66 8.59 -0.39
C VAL A 158 -10.85 8.07 0.38
N TYR A 159 -10.98 8.50 1.63
CA TYR A 159 -12.14 8.22 2.47
C TYR A 159 -12.78 9.53 2.92
N GLU A 160 -14.10 9.65 2.79
CA GLU A 160 -14.84 10.84 3.22
C GLU A 160 -16.06 10.44 4.04
N TYR A 161 -16.09 10.88 5.30
CA TYR A 161 -17.24 10.81 6.17
C TYR A 161 -17.16 11.87 7.28
N PRO A 162 -18.25 12.63 7.56
CA PRO A 162 -19.48 12.70 6.77
C PRO A 162 -19.25 13.36 5.39
N LEU A 163 -20.10 13.04 4.42
CA LEU A 163 -20.04 13.63 3.08
C LEU A 163 -20.33 15.14 3.13
N LYS A 164 -19.49 15.95 2.47
CA LYS A 164 -19.66 17.42 2.38
C LYS A 164 -21.04 17.84 1.87
N GLU A 165 -21.58 17.12 0.89
CA GLU A 165 -22.86 17.42 0.24
C GLU A 165 -24.09 17.07 1.08
N GLY A 166 -23.91 16.48 2.27
CA GLY A 166 -25.03 16.02 3.10
C GLY A 166 -25.70 14.79 2.49
N GLY A 167 -25.03 13.64 2.60
CA GLY A 167 -25.54 12.33 2.17
C GLY A 167 -25.52 11.30 3.30
N ARG A 168 -26.24 10.19 3.10
CA ARG A 168 -26.10 9.00 3.97
C ARG A 168 -24.99 8.12 3.42
N GLY A 169 -24.06 7.70 4.28
CA GLY A 169 -22.95 6.82 3.90
C GLY A 169 -21.61 7.56 3.86
N PHE A 170 -20.62 6.92 3.26
CA PHE A 170 -19.25 7.41 3.10
C PHE A 170 -18.83 7.34 1.63
N ARG A 171 -17.76 8.06 1.28
CA ARG A 171 -17.07 7.95 -0.01
C ARG A 171 -15.79 7.15 0.18
N LEU A 172 -15.50 6.23 -0.73
CA LEU A 172 -14.25 5.45 -0.74
C LEU A 172 -13.85 5.14 -2.18
N PHE A 173 -12.64 5.51 -2.58
CA PHE A 173 -12.09 5.23 -3.91
C PHE A 173 -10.55 5.30 -3.94
N SER A 174 -9.94 4.76 -5.01
CA SER A 174 -8.51 4.94 -5.34
C SER A 174 -8.34 6.03 -6.39
N MET A 175 -7.27 6.81 -6.28
CA MET A 175 -6.90 7.86 -7.24
C MET A 175 -6.28 7.30 -8.53
N GLY A 176 -6.08 6.00 -8.63
CA GLY A 176 -5.53 5.37 -9.83
C GLY A 176 -4.08 5.75 -10.16
N PRO A 177 -3.62 5.43 -11.38
CA PRO A 177 -2.23 5.66 -11.80
C PRO A 177 -1.81 7.12 -11.90
N ASP A 178 -2.75 8.05 -12.10
CA ASP A 178 -2.45 9.46 -12.29
C ASP A 178 -2.33 10.22 -10.96
N GLY A 179 -2.83 9.61 -9.87
CA GLY A 179 -2.79 10.14 -8.51
C GLY A 179 -3.59 11.43 -8.33
N LYS A 180 -4.55 11.69 -9.23
CA LYS A 180 -5.32 12.93 -9.22
C LYS A 180 -6.78 12.63 -9.01
N THR A 181 -7.42 13.49 -8.24
CA THR A 181 -8.87 13.50 -8.06
C THR A 181 -9.33 14.90 -8.42
N GLY A 182 -10.40 15.02 -9.22
CA GLY A 182 -11.03 16.31 -9.42
C GLY A 182 -11.56 16.79 -8.08
N GLU A 183 -11.31 18.05 -7.71
CA GLU A 183 -11.68 18.59 -6.39
C GLU A 183 -13.17 18.37 -6.06
N ASP A 184 -14.02 18.24 -7.09
CA ASP A 184 -15.45 17.89 -7.00
C ASP A 184 -15.95 16.95 -8.14
N GLU A 185 -15.08 16.47 -9.04
CA GLU A 185 -15.47 15.67 -10.22
C GLU A 185 -14.71 14.34 -10.29
N TRP A 186 -15.48 13.25 -10.38
CA TRP A 186 -15.00 11.90 -10.68
C TRP A 186 -14.30 11.89 -12.04
N ILE A 187 -13.05 11.43 -12.07
CA ILE A 187 -12.34 11.19 -13.33
C ILE A 187 -12.58 9.72 -13.73
N GLU A 188 -12.59 9.40 -15.02
CA GLU A 188 -12.79 8.02 -15.51
C GLU A 188 -11.81 6.98 -14.89
N ASP A 189 -10.69 7.46 -14.35
CA ASP A 189 -9.63 6.64 -13.76
C ASP A 189 -9.84 6.34 -12.26
N ASP A 190 -10.82 6.95 -11.60
CA ASP A 190 -11.18 6.67 -10.20
C ASP A 190 -11.87 5.30 -10.07
N LEU A 191 -11.39 4.45 -9.15
CA LEU A 191 -11.95 3.11 -8.90
C LEU A 191 -12.82 3.08 -7.64
N GLU A 192 -14.07 2.59 -7.72
CA GLU A 192 -15.02 2.38 -6.60
C GLU A 192 -15.26 0.88 -6.25
#